data_AF-A0A1W9N8V5-F1
#
_entry.id   AF-A0A1W9N8V5-F1
#
_cell.length_a   1.000
_cell.length_b   1.000
_cell.length_c   1.000
_cell.angle_alpha   90.00
_cell.angle_beta   90.00
_cell.angle_gamma   90.00
#
_symmetry.space_group_name_H-M   'P 1'
#
loop_
_entity.id
_entity.type
_entity.pdbx_description
1 polymer ?
#
loop_
_entity_poly.entity_id
_entity_poly.type
_entity_poly.pdbx_seq_one_letter_code
_entity_poly.pdbx_strand_id
1 'polypeptide(L)'
;MRVYLALLLLFIGFAVAARPAGEYQRRGMEQALLPSGEEAADIGIYHERTMAMLGEERHAEALDRFEWFFSHALDYDSSLSGVRSSYFLSDWMEFGAIYPPALERLRAIRNELASQVIHSRGNIDQFGDVVDINWRLGEEEKTIALFERLMDEQPLLAPEYWLACEELFFRYKRYDVVKIFVPNPLEEFKNQLNVNAEIIALIRTSLAGDNAEREGNEGFLVYLTMDVMNYIKRMMDYAMETGNTAAAYAMTDALYNVMK
;
A
#
# COMPACT_ATOMS: atom_id res chain seq x y z
N MET A 1 -5.49 5.53 6.18
CA MET A 1 -5.70 4.67 7.38
C MET A 1 -6.66 3.51 7.12
N ARG A 2 -7.78 3.67 6.39
CA ARG A 2 -8.61 2.50 6.02
C ARG A 2 -7.80 1.40 5.31
N VAL A 3 -6.84 1.74 4.44
CA VAL A 3 -6.02 0.75 3.72
C VAL A 3 -5.08 -0.05 4.63
N TYR A 4 -4.34 0.54 5.57
CA TYR A 4 -3.42 -0.24 6.42
C TYR A 4 -4.09 -1.26 7.37
N LEU A 5 -5.36 -1.05 7.75
CA LEU A 5 -6.12 -2.05 8.51
C LEU A 5 -7.12 -2.85 7.68
N ALA A 6 -7.66 -2.31 6.58
CA ALA A 6 -8.54 -3.07 5.69
C ALA A 6 -7.77 -3.98 4.72
N LEU A 7 -6.54 -3.67 4.30
CA LEU A 7 -5.68 -4.66 3.63
C LEU A 7 -5.30 -5.80 4.59
N LEU A 8 -5.18 -5.53 5.89
CA LEU A 8 -5.00 -6.57 6.91
C LEU A 8 -6.26 -7.44 7.11
N LEU A 9 -7.43 -6.97 6.68
CA LEU A 9 -8.73 -7.65 6.81
C LEU A 9 -9.32 -8.15 5.48
N LEU A 10 -8.77 -7.74 4.32
CA LEU A 10 -9.11 -8.20 2.97
C LEU A 10 -8.47 -9.55 2.61
N PHE A 11 -8.01 -10.29 3.62
CA PHE A 11 -7.46 -11.65 3.52
C PHE A 11 -8.46 -12.72 3.04
N ILE A 12 -9.70 -12.37 2.67
CA ILE A 12 -10.77 -13.32 2.38
C ILE A 12 -11.60 -12.87 1.16
N GLY A 13 -11.25 -13.34 -0.04
CA GLY A 13 -12.26 -13.68 -1.06
C GLY A 13 -12.04 -13.30 -2.53
N PHE A 14 -11.90 -14.35 -3.35
CA PHE A 14 -12.26 -14.46 -4.78
C PHE A 14 -11.31 -13.93 -5.89
N ALA A 15 -11.41 -14.60 -7.05
CA ALA A 15 -10.42 -14.64 -8.14
C ALA A 15 -11.06 -14.92 -9.52
N VAL A 16 -10.23 -14.99 -10.59
CA VAL A 16 -10.50 -15.49 -11.97
C VAL A 16 -11.29 -14.49 -12.86
N ALA A 17 -10.93 -14.11 -14.11
CA ALA A 17 -9.77 -14.31 -15.03
C ALA A 17 -9.74 -13.10 -16.03
N ALA A 18 -8.97 -12.98 -17.13
CA ALA A 18 -8.13 -13.87 -17.95
C ALA A 18 -7.06 -13.07 -18.75
N ARG A 19 -6.23 -13.73 -19.58
CA ARG A 19 -5.09 -13.11 -20.33
C ARG A 19 -5.09 -13.45 -21.85
N PRO A 20 -4.63 -12.54 -22.75
CA PRO A 20 -4.47 -12.83 -24.18
C PRO A 20 -3.02 -13.00 -24.68
N ALA A 21 -2.79 -14.07 -25.46
CA ALA A 21 -1.87 -14.20 -26.60
C ALA A 21 -0.53 -13.40 -26.65
N GLY A 22 0.37 -13.64 -25.69
CA GLY A 22 1.80 -13.27 -25.80
C GLY A 22 2.81 -14.26 -25.18
N GLU A 23 2.31 -15.34 -24.56
CA GLU A 23 3.04 -16.08 -23.52
C GLU A 23 4.17 -17.01 -23.99
N TYR A 24 4.14 -17.49 -25.24
CA TYR A 24 4.93 -18.68 -25.63
C TYR A 24 6.46 -18.51 -25.55
N GLN A 25 6.98 -17.29 -25.73
CA GLN A 25 8.42 -17.02 -25.62
C GLN A 25 8.88 -16.77 -24.18
N ARG A 26 8.03 -16.14 -23.34
CA ARG A 26 8.34 -15.89 -21.91
C ARG A 26 8.25 -17.15 -21.07
N ARG A 27 7.27 -18.02 -21.36
CA ARG A 27 6.96 -19.21 -20.56
C ARG A 27 8.16 -20.14 -20.31
N GLY A 28 9.14 -20.18 -21.21
CA GLY A 28 10.38 -20.95 -21.03
C GLY A 28 11.38 -20.33 -20.03
N MET A 29 11.46 -19.00 -19.94
CA MET A 29 12.25 -18.30 -18.92
C MET A 29 11.49 -18.22 -17.60
N GLU A 30 10.17 -17.93 -17.64
CA GLU A 30 9.29 -17.97 -16.47
C GLU A 30 9.38 -19.32 -15.75
N GLN A 31 9.38 -20.45 -16.48
CA GLN A 31 9.55 -21.79 -15.89
C GLN A 31 10.88 -22.01 -15.16
N ALA A 32 11.97 -21.33 -15.56
CA ALA A 32 13.26 -21.39 -14.86
C ALA A 32 13.31 -20.46 -13.63
N LEU A 33 12.43 -19.46 -13.58
CA LEU A 33 12.29 -18.50 -12.48
C LEU A 33 11.25 -18.92 -11.43
N LEU A 34 10.45 -19.95 -11.73
CA LEU A 34 9.48 -20.50 -10.79
C LEU A 34 10.18 -20.96 -9.49
N PRO A 35 9.65 -20.63 -8.30
CA PRO A 35 10.01 -21.31 -7.08
C PRO A 35 9.83 -22.82 -7.26
N SER A 36 10.84 -23.60 -6.89
CA SER A 36 10.81 -25.06 -7.02
C SER A 36 11.26 -25.75 -5.73
N GLY A 37 10.66 -26.90 -5.45
CA GLY A 37 10.86 -27.62 -4.19
C GLY A 37 10.52 -26.75 -2.99
N GLU A 38 11.50 -26.54 -2.11
CA GLU A 38 11.37 -25.76 -0.88
C GLU A 38 10.97 -24.29 -1.13
N GLU A 39 11.44 -23.66 -2.22
CA GLU A 39 11.06 -22.26 -2.55
C GLU A 39 9.57 -22.09 -2.84
N ALA A 40 8.88 -23.16 -3.25
CA ALA A 40 7.43 -23.16 -3.50
C ALA A 40 6.62 -23.50 -2.23
N ALA A 41 7.27 -24.09 -1.23
CA ALA A 41 6.68 -24.36 0.08
C ALA A 41 6.87 -23.18 1.05
N ASP A 42 7.95 -22.41 0.87
CA ASP A 42 8.27 -21.21 1.63
C ASP A 42 8.87 -20.14 0.72
N ILE A 43 8.10 -19.08 0.47
CA ILE A 43 8.51 -17.97 -0.39
C ILE A 43 9.59 -17.08 0.27
N GLY A 44 9.80 -17.19 1.58
CA GLY A 44 10.95 -16.61 2.26
C GLY A 44 12.26 -17.18 1.74
N ILE A 45 12.31 -18.49 1.48
CA ILE A 45 13.48 -19.15 0.87
C ILE A 45 13.70 -18.66 -0.58
N TYR A 46 12.63 -18.37 -1.33
CA TYR A 46 12.75 -17.74 -2.65
C TYR A 46 13.41 -16.36 -2.57
N HIS A 47 13.00 -15.56 -1.58
CA HIS A 47 13.55 -14.23 -1.32
C HIS A 47 15.02 -14.28 -0.88
N GLU A 48 15.35 -15.06 0.14
CA GLU A 48 16.73 -15.23 0.64
C GLU A 48 17.71 -15.64 -0.47
N ARG A 49 17.32 -16.60 -1.33
CA ARG A 49 18.14 -17.04 -2.46
C ARG A 49 18.27 -15.95 -3.54
N THR A 50 17.26 -15.12 -3.74
CA THR A 50 17.33 -13.97 -4.65
C THR A 50 18.32 -12.92 -4.12
N MET A 51 18.32 -12.67 -2.80
CA MET A 51 19.29 -11.77 -2.17
C MET A 51 20.72 -12.33 -2.17
N ALA A 52 20.89 -13.65 -2.03
CA ALA A 52 22.20 -14.29 -2.13
C ALA A 52 22.89 -14.07 -3.50
N MET A 53 22.11 -14.04 -4.60
CA MET A 53 22.63 -13.78 -5.95
C MET A 53 23.28 -12.39 -6.09
N LEU A 54 22.97 -11.44 -5.20
CA LEU A 54 23.62 -10.12 -5.18
C LEU A 54 25.09 -10.21 -4.77
N GLY A 55 25.43 -11.13 -3.86
CA GLY A 55 26.81 -11.42 -3.46
C GLY A 55 27.59 -12.26 -4.47
N GLU A 56 26.89 -12.87 -5.44
CA GLU A 56 27.47 -13.69 -6.52
C GLU A 56 27.66 -12.90 -7.84
N GLU A 57 27.41 -11.59 -7.84
CA GLU A 57 27.39 -10.70 -9.04
C GLU A 57 26.36 -11.13 -10.12
N ARG A 58 25.42 -12.03 -9.81
CA ARG A 58 24.40 -12.57 -10.72
C ARG A 58 23.18 -11.66 -10.84
N HIS A 59 23.44 -10.36 -11.03
CA HIS A 59 22.42 -9.31 -10.94
C HIS A 59 21.29 -9.43 -11.98
N ALA A 60 21.57 -9.93 -13.19
CA ALA A 60 20.52 -10.13 -14.19
C ALA A 60 19.52 -11.23 -13.76
N GLU A 61 20.02 -12.36 -13.25
CA GLU A 61 19.18 -13.45 -12.73
C GLU A 61 18.41 -13.05 -11.47
N ALA A 62 19.04 -12.24 -10.60
CA ALA A 62 18.37 -11.65 -9.44
C ALA A 62 17.22 -10.73 -9.87
N LEU A 63 17.43 -9.86 -10.86
CA LEU A 63 16.37 -8.99 -11.40
C LEU A 63 15.21 -9.80 -11.99
N ASP A 64 15.49 -10.84 -12.77
CA ASP A 64 14.45 -11.72 -13.31
C ASP A 64 13.59 -12.36 -12.20
N ARG A 65 14.21 -12.75 -11.06
CA ARG A 65 13.49 -13.27 -9.88
C ARG A 65 12.71 -12.18 -9.13
N PHE A 66 13.24 -10.96 -9.03
CA PHE A 66 12.51 -9.81 -8.49
C PHE A 66 11.24 -9.51 -9.31
N GLU A 67 11.36 -9.45 -10.65
CA GLU A 67 10.22 -9.28 -11.54
C GLU A 67 9.20 -10.40 -11.41
N TRP A 68 9.67 -11.65 -11.32
CA TRP A 68 8.80 -12.81 -11.21
C TRP A 68 7.97 -12.76 -9.93
N PHE A 69 8.60 -12.56 -8.76
CA PHE A 69 7.91 -12.50 -7.48
C PHE A 69 6.87 -11.40 -7.45
N PHE A 70 7.23 -10.18 -7.89
CA PHE A 70 6.30 -9.06 -7.88
C PHE A 70 5.04 -9.31 -8.73
N SER A 71 5.23 -9.96 -9.88
CA SER A 71 4.17 -10.24 -10.83
C SER A 71 3.29 -11.43 -10.43
N HIS A 72 3.80 -12.38 -9.62
CA HIS A 72 3.13 -13.66 -9.37
C HIS A 72 2.87 -13.99 -7.90
N ALA A 73 3.46 -13.30 -6.91
CA ALA A 73 3.30 -13.67 -5.50
C ALA A 73 1.82 -13.81 -5.07
N LEU A 74 0.94 -12.93 -5.57
CA LEU A 74 -0.50 -12.97 -5.27
C LEU A 74 -1.28 -14.04 -6.05
N ASP A 75 -0.74 -14.58 -7.15
CA ASP A 75 -1.29 -15.76 -7.83
C ASP A 75 -1.06 -17.04 -6.99
N TYR A 76 -0.08 -17.02 -6.07
CA TYR A 76 0.23 -18.12 -5.14
C TYR A 76 -0.43 -17.94 -3.77
N ASP A 77 -0.26 -16.77 -3.16
CA ASP A 77 -0.87 -16.43 -1.87
C ASP A 77 -1.15 -14.93 -1.78
N SER A 78 -2.44 -14.57 -1.66
CA SER A 78 -2.88 -13.18 -1.51
C SER A 78 -2.40 -12.53 -0.21
N SER A 79 -1.99 -13.31 0.79
CA SER A 79 -1.37 -12.79 2.03
C SER A 79 -0.12 -11.96 1.76
N LEU A 80 0.59 -12.27 0.67
CA LEU A 80 1.87 -11.68 0.31
C LEU A 80 1.75 -10.23 -0.19
N SER A 81 0.54 -9.68 -0.33
CA SER A 81 0.31 -8.29 -0.74
C SER A 81 1.07 -7.30 0.15
N GLY A 82 0.99 -7.47 1.47
CA GLY A 82 1.74 -6.65 2.42
C GLY A 82 3.25 -6.87 2.37
N VAL A 83 3.72 -8.09 2.11
CA VAL A 83 5.17 -8.40 2.00
C VAL A 83 5.75 -7.79 0.72
N ARG A 84 5.02 -7.89 -0.38
CA ARG A 84 5.37 -7.36 -1.70
C ARG A 84 5.51 -5.83 -1.69
N SER A 85 4.55 -5.12 -1.10
CA SER A 85 4.56 -3.65 -1.01
C SER A 85 5.58 -3.09 0.00
N SER A 86 5.93 -3.86 1.04
CA SER A 86 6.82 -3.40 2.11
C SER A 86 8.26 -3.91 1.98
N TYR A 87 8.59 -5.06 2.56
CA TYR A 87 9.95 -5.59 2.63
C TYR A 87 10.55 -5.75 1.23
N PHE A 88 9.86 -6.48 0.36
CA PHE A 88 10.35 -6.82 -0.96
C PHE A 88 10.64 -5.60 -1.87
N LEU A 89 9.80 -4.56 -1.84
CA LEU A 89 10.11 -3.29 -2.53
C LEU A 89 11.27 -2.52 -1.88
N SER A 90 11.55 -2.72 -0.59
CA SER A 90 12.76 -2.21 0.06
C SER A 90 14.00 -2.91 -0.50
N ASP A 91 13.97 -4.24 -0.53
CA ASP A 91 15.05 -5.08 -1.04
C ASP A 91 15.35 -4.81 -2.52
N TRP A 92 14.32 -4.58 -3.36
CA TRP A 92 14.51 -4.14 -4.75
C TRP A 92 15.16 -2.75 -4.83
N MET A 93 14.78 -1.80 -3.98
CA MET A 93 15.41 -0.47 -3.96
C MET A 93 16.90 -0.55 -3.57
N GLU A 94 17.25 -1.37 -2.58
CA GLU A 94 18.64 -1.61 -2.17
C GLU A 94 19.44 -2.31 -3.27
N PHE A 95 18.88 -3.34 -3.88
CA PHE A 95 19.46 -3.99 -5.07
C PHE A 95 19.66 -2.97 -6.21
N GLY A 96 18.69 -2.10 -6.45
CA GLY A 96 18.74 -1.06 -7.47
C GLY A 96 19.82 0.01 -7.26
N ALA A 97 20.26 0.23 -6.02
CA ALA A 97 21.41 1.08 -5.72
C ALA A 97 22.75 0.43 -6.14
N ILE A 98 22.82 -0.90 -6.17
CA ILE A 98 23.99 -1.68 -6.61
C ILE A 98 23.93 -1.95 -8.12
N TYR A 99 22.74 -2.23 -8.65
CA TYR A 99 22.48 -2.56 -10.05
C TYR A 99 21.40 -1.64 -10.64
N PRO A 100 21.79 -0.46 -11.18
CA PRO A 100 20.84 0.54 -11.68
C PRO A 100 19.76 0.06 -12.68
N PRO A 101 19.99 -0.95 -13.56
CA PRO A 101 18.92 -1.49 -14.41
C PRO A 101 17.70 -2.00 -13.64
N ALA A 102 17.86 -2.43 -12.38
CA ALA A 102 16.74 -2.84 -11.55
C ALA A 102 15.80 -1.68 -11.18
N LEU A 103 16.33 -0.47 -10.97
CA LEU A 103 15.49 0.74 -10.77
C LEU A 103 14.77 1.12 -12.06
N GLU A 104 15.45 1.09 -13.20
CA GLU A 104 14.83 1.39 -14.49
C GLU A 104 13.71 0.40 -14.82
N ARG A 105 13.88 -0.88 -14.46
CA ARG A 105 12.82 -1.87 -14.60
C ARG A 105 11.65 -1.63 -13.64
N LEU A 106 11.91 -1.29 -12.39
CA LEU A 106 10.85 -0.94 -11.43
C LEU A 106 10.05 0.29 -11.90
N ARG A 107 10.73 1.31 -12.46
CA ARG A 107 10.09 2.46 -13.10
C ARG A 107 9.22 2.05 -14.30
N ALA A 108 9.67 1.07 -15.10
CA ALA A 108 8.91 0.55 -16.23
C ALA A 108 7.64 -0.19 -15.78
N ILE A 109 7.74 -1.10 -14.80
CA ILE A 109 6.59 -1.81 -14.20
C ILE A 109 5.54 -0.83 -13.68
N ARG A 110 5.97 0.18 -12.92
CA ARG A 110 5.08 1.26 -12.43
C ARG A 110 4.39 2.01 -13.57
N ASN A 111 5.09 2.28 -14.68
CA ASN A 111 4.48 2.93 -15.85
C ASN A 111 3.47 2.01 -16.57
N GLU A 112 3.76 0.70 -16.65
CA GLU A 112 2.86 -0.31 -17.22
C GLU A 112 1.57 -0.42 -16.40
N LEU A 113 1.67 -0.51 -15.07
CA LEU A 113 0.53 -0.57 -14.15
C LEU A 113 -0.31 0.73 -14.17
N ALA A 114 0.33 1.90 -14.10
CA ALA A 114 -0.36 3.19 -14.20
C ALA A 114 -1.16 3.32 -15.50
N SER A 115 -0.61 2.81 -16.62
CA SER A 115 -1.33 2.74 -17.90
C SER A 115 -2.51 1.77 -17.85
N GLN A 116 -2.39 0.62 -17.18
CA GLN A 116 -3.51 -0.33 -17.03
C GLN A 116 -4.67 0.29 -16.25
N VAL A 117 -4.40 0.92 -15.10
CA VAL A 117 -5.41 1.60 -14.26
C VAL A 117 -6.18 2.66 -15.07
N ILE A 118 -5.48 3.52 -15.83
CA ILE A 118 -6.12 4.57 -16.63
C ILE A 118 -6.97 4.02 -17.79
N HIS A 119 -6.62 2.88 -18.37
CA HIS A 119 -7.39 2.28 -19.47
C HIS A 119 -8.44 1.25 -18.98
N SER A 120 -8.98 1.41 -17.77
CA SER A 120 -9.96 0.51 -17.13
C SER A 120 -9.58 -0.98 -17.15
N ARG A 121 -8.27 -1.26 -17.16
CA ARG A 121 -7.68 -2.61 -17.19
C ARG A 121 -6.86 -2.94 -15.94
N GLY A 122 -6.77 -1.99 -15.01
CA GLY A 122 -6.17 -2.16 -13.69
C GLY A 122 -7.22 -2.32 -12.59
N ASN A 123 -6.77 -2.75 -11.41
CA ASN A 123 -7.57 -2.83 -10.19
C ASN A 123 -6.94 -2.02 -9.03
N ILE A 124 -7.57 -2.06 -7.85
CA ILE A 124 -7.10 -1.35 -6.65
C ILE A 124 -5.70 -1.79 -6.20
N ASP A 125 -5.36 -3.07 -6.29
CA ASP A 125 -4.04 -3.59 -5.90
C ASP A 125 -2.94 -3.04 -6.82
N GLN A 126 -3.20 -3.00 -8.14
CA GLN A 126 -2.27 -2.47 -9.13
C GLN A 126 -2.11 -0.95 -9.05
N PHE A 127 -3.11 -0.22 -8.55
CA PHE A 127 -2.94 1.18 -8.20
C PHE A 127 -2.12 1.33 -6.90
N GLY A 128 -2.39 0.50 -5.88
CA GLY A 128 -1.58 0.42 -4.66
C GLY A 128 -0.10 0.19 -4.97
N ASP A 129 0.22 -0.80 -5.81
CA ASP A 129 1.56 -1.06 -6.32
C ASP A 129 2.21 0.19 -6.94
N VAL A 130 1.45 0.99 -7.70
CA VAL A 130 1.96 2.25 -8.27
C VAL A 130 2.21 3.30 -7.18
N VAL A 131 1.33 3.41 -6.17
CA VAL A 131 1.53 4.31 -5.02
C VAL A 131 2.80 3.92 -4.27
N ASP A 132 2.96 2.64 -3.93
CA ASP A 132 4.09 2.12 -3.16
C ASP A 132 5.42 2.26 -3.93
N ILE A 133 5.44 1.96 -5.23
CA ILE A 133 6.63 2.18 -6.06
C ILE A 133 6.96 3.68 -6.16
N ASN A 134 5.98 4.55 -6.37
CA ASN A 134 6.22 6.01 -6.40
C ASN A 134 6.77 6.52 -5.07
N TRP A 135 6.20 6.06 -3.95
CA TRP A 135 6.69 6.36 -2.61
C TRP A 135 8.16 5.99 -2.43
N ARG A 136 8.51 4.74 -2.77
CA ARG A 136 9.88 4.21 -2.63
C ARG A 136 10.90 4.91 -3.52
N LEU A 137 10.48 5.34 -4.71
CA LEU A 137 11.31 6.09 -5.64
C LEU A 137 11.42 7.59 -5.30
N GLY A 138 10.65 8.09 -4.32
CA GLY A 138 10.57 9.51 -3.99
C GLY A 138 9.86 10.35 -5.06
N GLU A 139 8.94 9.73 -5.81
CA GLU A 139 8.20 10.31 -6.95
C GLU A 139 6.68 10.39 -6.64
N GLU A 140 6.33 10.77 -5.41
CA GLU A 140 4.94 10.84 -4.90
C GLU A 140 4.02 11.73 -5.76
N GLU A 141 4.58 12.76 -6.40
CA GLU A 141 3.88 13.64 -7.32
C GLU A 141 3.29 12.91 -8.53
N LYS A 142 3.86 11.75 -8.91
CA LYS A 142 3.31 10.90 -9.98
C LYS A 142 2.05 10.15 -9.52
N THR A 143 1.90 9.85 -8.23
CA THR A 143 0.65 9.31 -7.69
C THR A 143 -0.45 10.36 -7.73
N ILE A 144 -0.13 11.60 -7.36
CA ILE A 144 -1.08 12.72 -7.42
C ILE A 144 -1.54 12.92 -8.87
N ALA A 145 -0.61 13.05 -9.82
CA ALA A 145 -0.92 13.23 -11.24
C ALA A 145 -1.70 12.05 -11.85
N LEU A 146 -1.42 10.81 -11.42
CA LEU A 146 -2.17 9.62 -11.84
C LEU A 146 -3.62 9.66 -11.33
N PHE A 147 -3.83 10.02 -10.06
CA PHE A 147 -5.15 10.06 -9.46
C PHE A 147 -5.99 11.24 -10.00
N GLU A 148 -5.39 12.41 -10.23
CA GLU A 148 -6.08 13.51 -10.90
C GLU A 148 -6.53 13.13 -12.32
N ARG A 149 -5.65 12.46 -13.08
CA ARG A 149 -6.00 11.93 -14.40
C ARG A 149 -7.10 10.86 -14.34
N LEU A 150 -7.12 10.05 -13.28
CA LEU A 150 -8.19 9.08 -13.03
C LEU A 150 -9.53 9.79 -12.73
N MET A 151 -9.52 10.90 -11.99
CA MET A 151 -10.72 11.71 -11.76
C MET A 151 -11.28 12.32 -13.05
N ASP A 152 -10.41 12.78 -13.96
CA ASP A 152 -10.83 13.37 -15.24
C ASP A 152 -11.32 12.32 -16.24
N GLU A 153 -10.60 11.19 -16.40
CA GLU A 153 -10.92 10.16 -17.40
C GLU A 153 -11.96 9.12 -16.90
N GLN A 154 -12.00 8.85 -15.59
CA GLN A 154 -12.84 7.81 -14.97
C GLN A 154 -13.46 8.27 -13.62
N PRO A 155 -14.23 9.37 -13.57
CA PRO A 155 -14.73 9.97 -12.32
C PRO A 155 -15.57 9.04 -11.44
N LEU A 156 -16.22 8.02 -12.03
CA LEU A 156 -17.01 7.04 -11.26
C LEU A 156 -16.14 6.02 -10.51
N LEU A 157 -14.92 5.75 -10.97
CA LEU A 157 -14.00 4.81 -10.31
C LEU A 157 -13.08 5.51 -9.32
N ALA A 158 -12.74 6.78 -9.51
CA ALA A 158 -11.84 7.51 -8.60
C ALA A 158 -12.15 7.37 -7.09
N PRO A 159 -13.42 7.31 -6.62
CA PRO A 159 -13.72 7.02 -5.21
C PRO A 159 -13.20 5.68 -4.68
N GLU A 160 -13.09 4.65 -5.52
CA GLU A 160 -12.57 3.32 -5.15
C GLU A 160 -11.07 3.38 -4.84
N TYR A 161 -10.34 4.26 -5.53
CA TYR A 161 -8.89 4.43 -5.43
C TYR A 161 -8.47 5.49 -4.39
N TRP A 162 -9.39 6.34 -3.93
CA TRP A 162 -9.10 7.44 -3.01
C TRP A 162 -8.35 7.00 -1.75
N LEU A 163 -8.78 5.91 -1.11
CA LEU A 163 -8.23 5.46 0.18
C LEU A 163 -6.76 5.02 0.08
N ALA A 164 -6.28 4.65 -1.10
CA ALA A 164 -4.88 4.25 -1.35
C ALA A 164 -3.94 5.46 -1.52
N CYS A 165 -4.47 6.66 -1.78
CA CYS A 165 -3.67 7.88 -1.99
C CYS A 165 -4.06 9.07 -1.11
N GLU A 166 -5.11 8.96 -0.27
CA GLU A 166 -5.68 10.04 0.57
C GLU A 166 -4.60 10.85 1.30
N GLU A 167 -3.59 10.17 1.86
CA GLU A 167 -2.58 10.80 2.70
C GLU A 167 -1.70 11.77 1.92
N LEU A 168 -1.38 11.45 0.65
CA LEU A 168 -0.60 12.33 -0.22
C LEU A 168 -1.35 13.63 -0.48
N PHE A 169 -2.66 13.57 -0.72
CA PHE A 169 -3.48 14.76 -0.92
C PHE A 169 -3.58 15.64 0.33
N PHE A 170 -3.62 15.05 1.52
CA PHE A 170 -3.49 15.81 2.78
C PHE A 170 -2.10 16.42 2.95
N ARG A 171 -1.02 15.65 2.72
CA ARG A 171 0.37 16.09 2.91
C ARG A 171 0.76 17.22 1.96
N TYR A 172 0.40 17.10 0.69
CA TYR A 172 0.64 18.10 -0.34
C TYR A 172 -0.40 19.24 -0.31
N LYS A 173 -1.27 19.30 0.73
CA LYS A 173 -2.31 20.32 0.92
C LYS A 173 -3.23 20.53 -0.29
N ARG A 174 -3.50 19.46 -1.05
CA ARG A 174 -4.40 19.47 -2.21
C ARG A 174 -5.86 19.42 -1.78
N TYR A 175 -6.25 20.37 -0.94
CA TYR A 175 -7.58 20.46 -0.34
C TYR A 175 -8.68 20.78 -1.37
N ASP A 176 -8.29 21.26 -2.55
CA ASP A 176 -9.12 21.36 -3.74
C ASP A 176 -9.63 19.99 -4.22
N VAL A 177 -8.85 18.92 -4.03
CA VAL A 177 -9.24 17.53 -4.29
C VAL A 177 -9.83 16.87 -3.04
N VAL A 178 -9.21 17.05 -1.86
CA VAL A 178 -9.70 16.44 -0.60
C VAL A 178 -11.18 16.76 -0.36
N LYS A 179 -11.65 17.99 -0.63
CA LYS A 179 -13.06 18.39 -0.44
C LYS A 179 -14.08 17.64 -1.30
N ILE A 180 -13.65 16.97 -2.37
CA ILE A 180 -14.52 16.17 -3.24
C ILE A 180 -14.85 14.83 -2.56
N PHE A 181 -13.87 14.22 -1.89
CA PHE A 181 -14.02 12.93 -1.19
C PHE A 181 -14.34 13.08 0.30
N VAL A 182 -13.94 14.20 0.92
CA VAL A 182 -14.16 14.55 2.33
C VAL A 182 -14.84 15.92 2.43
N PRO A 183 -16.12 16.04 1.98
CA PRO A 183 -16.84 17.33 1.97
C PRO A 183 -17.20 17.83 3.38
N ASN A 184 -17.29 16.93 4.37
CA ASN A 184 -17.59 17.28 5.75
C ASN A 184 -16.48 16.77 6.70
N PRO A 185 -15.47 17.60 7.04
CA PRO A 185 -14.34 17.19 7.87
C PRO A 185 -14.76 16.66 9.25
N LEU A 186 -15.82 17.20 9.86
CA LEU A 186 -16.27 16.78 11.19
C LEU A 186 -16.97 15.41 11.18
N GLU A 187 -17.72 15.13 10.12
CA GLU A 187 -18.43 13.86 9.98
C GLU A 187 -17.47 12.73 9.65
N GLU A 188 -16.55 12.93 8.70
CA GLU A 188 -15.52 11.94 8.39
C GLU A 188 -14.62 11.67 9.60
N PHE A 189 -14.27 12.72 10.36
CA PHE A 189 -13.52 12.58 11.60
C PHE A 189 -14.23 11.72 12.64
N LYS A 190 -15.54 11.93 12.84
CA LYS A 190 -16.37 11.10 13.74
C LYS A 190 -16.47 9.66 13.27
N ASN A 191 -16.67 9.45 11.97
CA ASN A 191 -16.73 8.12 11.36
C ASN A 191 -15.42 7.36 11.63
N GLN A 192 -14.28 8.00 11.43
CA GLN A 192 -12.99 7.36 11.65
C GLN A 192 -12.70 7.12 13.15
N LEU A 193 -13.09 8.03 14.05
CA LEU A 193 -12.98 7.80 15.50
C LEU A 193 -13.80 6.58 15.96
N ASN A 194 -15.02 6.39 15.43
CA ASN A 194 -15.85 5.23 15.77
C ASN A 194 -15.18 3.92 15.34
N VAL A 195 -14.69 3.85 14.09
CA VAL A 195 -13.93 2.70 13.57
C VAL A 195 -12.71 2.41 14.46
N ASN A 196 -11.94 3.43 14.83
CA ASN A 196 -10.77 3.27 15.69
C ASN A 196 -11.14 2.77 17.10
N ALA A 197 -12.27 3.20 17.65
CA ALA A 197 -12.75 2.73 18.96
C ALA A 197 -13.15 1.25 18.93
N GLU A 198 -13.79 0.78 17.85
CA GLU A 198 -14.11 -0.63 17.63
C GLU A 198 -12.84 -1.49 17.51
N ILE A 199 -11.85 -1.03 16.75
CA ILE A 199 -10.53 -1.67 16.62
C ILE A 199 -9.82 -1.75 17.98
N ILE A 200 -9.78 -0.66 18.76
CA ILE A 200 -9.16 -0.65 20.09
C ILE A 200 -9.88 -1.60 21.05
N ALA A 201 -11.21 -1.72 20.96
CA ALA A 201 -11.96 -2.69 21.75
C ALA A 201 -11.61 -4.15 21.37
N LEU A 202 -11.46 -4.43 20.07
CA LEU A 202 -11.04 -5.75 19.57
C LEU A 202 -9.62 -6.11 20.05
N ILE A 203 -8.65 -5.21 19.90
CA ILE A 203 -7.27 -5.42 20.36
C ILE A 203 -7.23 -5.64 21.88
N ARG A 204 -7.97 -4.83 22.66
CA ARG A 204 -8.08 -4.99 24.13
C ARG A 204 -8.70 -6.33 24.52
N THR A 205 -9.55 -6.91 23.68
CA THR A 205 -10.13 -8.24 23.89
C THR A 205 -9.10 -9.34 23.62
N SER A 206 -8.29 -9.20 22.56
CA SER A 206 -7.15 -10.11 22.31
C SER A 206 -6.05 -9.99 23.37
N LEU A 207 -5.79 -8.80 23.92
CA LEU A 207 -4.85 -8.59 25.04
C LEU A 207 -5.23 -9.30 26.36
N ALA A 208 -6.44 -9.86 26.45
CA ALA A 208 -6.83 -10.75 27.54
C ALA A 208 -6.26 -12.18 27.39
N GLY A 209 -5.72 -12.53 26.21
CA GLY A 209 -5.11 -13.81 25.87
C GLY A 209 -3.72 -14.06 26.46
N ASP A 210 -3.01 -15.02 25.86
CA ASP A 210 -1.73 -15.53 26.36
C ASP A 210 -0.56 -14.57 26.06
N ASN A 211 0.56 -14.73 26.77
CA ASN A 211 1.64 -13.72 26.79
C ASN A 211 2.24 -13.38 25.42
N ALA A 212 2.28 -14.31 24.47
CA ALA A 212 2.78 -14.04 23.12
C ALA A 212 1.86 -13.13 22.29
N GLU A 213 0.54 -13.20 22.51
CA GLU A 213 -0.41 -12.26 21.91
C GLU A 213 -0.30 -10.86 22.53
N ARG A 214 0.21 -10.75 23.76
CA ARG A 214 0.35 -9.44 24.44
C ARG A 214 1.41 -8.55 23.82
N GLU A 215 2.64 -9.03 23.67
CA GLU A 215 3.76 -8.20 23.20
C GLU A 215 3.51 -7.66 21.77
N GLY A 216 2.98 -8.48 20.87
CA GLY A 216 2.62 -8.05 19.51
C GLY A 216 1.50 -6.99 19.49
N ASN A 217 0.47 -7.17 20.31
CA ASN A 217 -0.66 -6.24 20.41
C ASN A 217 -0.28 -4.90 21.09
N GLU A 218 0.67 -4.89 22.03
CA GLU A 218 1.17 -3.64 22.63
C GLU A 218 1.89 -2.76 21.60
N GLY A 219 2.78 -3.34 20.78
CA GLY A 219 3.43 -2.63 19.68
C GLY A 219 2.41 -2.07 18.67
N PHE A 220 1.39 -2.86 18.34
CA PHE A 220 0.30 -2.45 17.45
C PHE A 220 -0.55 -1.31 18.03
N LEU A 221 -0.82 -1.29 19.35
CA LEU A 221 -1.52 -0.17 20.01
C LEU A 221 -0.74 1.14 19.93
N VAL A 222 0.60 1.11 20.10
CA VAL A 222 1.44 2.30 19.97
C VAL A 222 1.38 2.84 18.54
N TYR A 223 1.54 1.96 17.54
CA TYR A 223 1.44 2.32 16.13
C TYR A 223 0.07 2.94 15.78
N LEU A 224 -1.03 2.28 16.19
CA LEU A 224 -2.38 2.77 15.97
C LEU A 224 -2.60 4.14 16.62
N THR A 225 -2.10 4.35 17.85
CA THR A 225 -2.20 5.64 18.54
C THR A 225 -1.46 6.74 17.78
N MET A 226 -0.29 6.44 17.20
CA MET A 226 0.46 7.39 16.37
C MET A 226 -0.26 7.73 15.06
N ASP A 227 -0.83 6.77 14.32
CA ASP A 227 -1.61 7.07 13.11
C ASP A 227 -2.89 7.84 13.43
N VAL A 228 -3.58 7.51 14.53
CA VAL A 228 -4.74 8.30 15.01
C VAL A 228 -4.35 9.76 15.30
N MET A 229 -3.23 10.00 16.00
CA MET A 229 -2.74 11.37 16.23
C MET A 229 -2.39 12.10 14.93
N ASN A 230 -1.79 11.41 13.96
CA ASN A 230 -1.44 11.99 12.66
C ASN A 230 -2.68 12.26 11.80
N TYR A 231 -3.70 11.40 11.87
CA TYR A 231 -5.01 11.59 11.25
C TYR A 231 -5.74 12.80 11.84
N ILE A 232 -5.79 12.92 13.18
CA ILE A 232 -6.39 14.08 13.86
C ILE A 232 -5.72 15.38 13.38
N LYS A 233 -4.39 15.43 13.33
CA LYS A 233 -3.64 16.62 12.87
C LYS A 233 -3.96 17.00 11.42
N ARG A 234 -3.89 16.06 10.46
CA ARG A 234 -4.16 16.37 9.04
C ARG A 234 -5.61 16.79 8.79
N MET A 235 -6.56 16.22 9.54
CA MET A 235 -7.97 16.64 9.50
C MET A 235 -8.20 18.02 10.14
N MET A 236 -7.48 18.34 11.22
CA MET A 236 -7.53 19.65 11.88
C MET A 236 -6.98 20.76 10.97
N ASP A 237 -5.84 20.52 10.31
CA ASP A 237 -5.27 21.45 9.34
C ASP A 237 -6.24 21.70 8.17
N TYR A 238 -6.79 20.63 7.59
CA TYR A 238 -7.80 20.72 6.54
C TYR A 238 -9.07 21.47 6.99
N ALA A 239 -9.55 21.23 8.22
CA ALA A 239 -10.69 21.94 8.79
C ALA A 239 -10.42 23.44 9.00
N MET A 240 -9.20 23.82 9.43
CA MET A 240 -8.81 25.23 9.56
C MET A 240 -8.74 25.92 8.20
N GLU A 241 -8.08 25.31 7.22
CA GLU A 241 -7.87 25.86 5.87
C GLU A 241 -9.19 25.96 5.06
N THR A 242 -10.19 25.12 5.37
CA THR A 242 -11.56 25.21 4.81
C THR A 242 -12.51 26.09 5.63
N GLY A 243 -12.05 26.72 6.72
CA GLY A 243 -12.86 27.59 7.58
C GLY A 243 -13.86 26.87 8.48
N ASN A 244 -13.80 25.54 8.58
CA ASN A 244 -14.63 24.73 9.47
C ASN A 244 -14.05 24.72 10.90
N THR A 245 -14.07 25.87 11.56
CA THR A 245 -13.50 26.07 12.91
C THR A 245 -14.10 25.14 13.95
N ALA A 246 -15.40 24.84 13.88
CA ALA A 246 -16.07 23.90 14.77
C ALA A 246 -15.49 22.48 14.67
N ALA A 247 -15.09 22.03 13.47
CA ALA A 247 -14.41 20.76 13.28
C ALA A 247 -13.00 20.79 13.90
N ALA A 248 -12.23 21.85 13.65
CA ALA A 248 -10.88 22.00 14.19
C ALA A 248 -10.84 22.00 15.73
N TYR A 249 -11.81 22.64 16.39
CA TYR A 249 -11.94 22.57 17.86
C TYR A 249 -12.24 21.14 18.35
N ALA A 250 -13.22 20.45 17.75
CA ALA A 250 -13.54 19.07 18.13
C ALA A 250 -12.35 18.11 17.94
N MET A 251 -11.53 18.33 16.90
CA MET A 251 -10.29 17.58 16.65
C MET A 251 -9.20 17.92 17.68
N THR A 252 -9.12 19.18 18.12
CA THR A 252 -8.18 19.62 19.18
C THR A 252 -8.49 18.95 20.52
N ASP A 253 -9.77 18.93 20.91
CA ASP A 253 -10.24 18.26 22.12
C ASP A 253 -9.99 16.74 22.06
N ALA A 254 -10.21 16.12 20.90
CA ALA A 254 -9.90 14.71 20.67
C ALA A 254 -8.40 14.41 20.77
N LEU A 255 -7.52 15.25 20.17
CA LEU A 255 -6.07 15.10 20.29
C LEU A 255 -5.61 15.19 21.75
N TYR A 256 -6.15 16.15 22.50
CA TYR A 256 -5.85 16.32 23.92
C TYR A 256 -6.29 15.12 24.78
N ASN A 257 -7.38 14.43 24.41
CA ASN A 257 -7.82 13.22 25.09
C ASN A 257 -7.02 11.97 24.70
N VAL A 258 -6.44 11.91 23.49
CA VAL A 258 -5.56 10.80 23.06
C VAL A 258 -4.15 10.90 23.67
N MET A 259 -3.69 12.11 24.02
CA MET A 259 -2.38 12.34 24.66
C MET A 259 -2.37 12.18 26.20
N LYS A 260 -3.46 11.66 26.81
CA LYS A 260 -3.61 11.47 28.26
C LYS A 260 -3.57 10.00 28.66
#